data_AF-A0A7V0ITU9-F1
#
_entry.id   AF-A0A7V0ITU9-F1
#
_cell.length_a   1.000
_cell.length_b   1.000
_cell.length_c   1.000
_cell.angle_alpha   90.00
_cell.angle_beta   90.00
_cell.angle_gamma   90.00
#
_symmetry.space_group_name_H-M   'P 1'
#
loop_
_entity.id
_entity.type
_entity.pdbx_description
1 polymer ?
#
loop_
_entity_poly.entity_id
_entity_poly.type
_entity_poly.pdbx_seq_one_letter_code
_entity_poly.pdbx_strand_id
1 'polypeptide(L)'
;MTIDLNISIRERAAAARSAQRRLGSAGGEARSEVLRHLERLLGERESELIAANQHDLDAAKGTDLAEPLMKRLALTAEKLETLREGVRQLIDLPDPIGRPLVRREIADGLVLEQVQAPLGVLLIIFESRPDAVIQIGSLALRAGDA
;
A
#
# COMPACT_ATOMS: atom_id res chain seq x y z
N MET A 1 -5.13 -5.52 -13.29
CA MET A 1 -5.79 -6.35 -12.27
C MET A 1 -7.13 -5.70 -11.98
N THR A 2 -8.20 -6.16 -12.63
CA THR A 2 -9.56 -5.64 -12.44
C THR A 2 -10.08 -6.16 -11.11
N ILE A 3 -10.51 -5.28 -10.20
CA ILE A 3 -11.19 -5.69 -8.98
C ILE A 3 -12.57 -6.18 -9.41
N ASP A 4 -12.75 -7.50 -9.48
CA ASP A 4 -14.07 -8.07 -9.74
C ASP A 4 -14.97 -7.73 -8.55
N LEU A 5 -15.95 -6.85 -8.75
CA LEU A 5 -16.91 -6.44 -7.72
C LEU A 5 -17.93 -7.56 -7.40
N ASN A 6 -17.92 -8.65 -8.15
CA ASN A 6 -18.90 -9.73 -8.09
C ASN A 6 -18.58 -10.82 -7.04
N ILE A 7 -17.44 -10.73 -6.35
CA ILE A 7 -17.11 -11.61 -5.22
C ILE A 7 -17.47 -10.97 -3.87
N SER A 8 -17.95 -11.80 -2.95
CA SER A 8 -18.35 -11.41 -1.60
C SER A 8 -17.17 -10.86 -0.78
N ILE A 9 -17.48 -10.08 0.26
CA ILE A 9 -16.47 -9.54 1.19
C ILE A 9 -15.64 -10.68 1.81
N ARG A 10 -16.28 -11.81 2.12
CA ARG A 10 -15.60 -12.98 2.67
C ARG A 10 -14.59 -13.58 1.69
N GLU A 11 -14.93 -13.64 0.41
CA GLU A 11 -14.03 -14.13 -0.64
C GLU A 11 -12.84 -13.17 -0.85
N ARG A 12 -13.07 -11.85 -0.82
CA ARG A 12 -11.98 -10.85 -0.86
C ARG A 12 -11.02 -11.03 0.31
N ALA A 13 -11.55 -11.16 1.53
CA ALA A 13 -10.72 -11.37 2.72
C ALA A 13 -9.93 -12.68 2.65
N ALA A 14 -10.55 -13.76 2.13
CA ALA A 14 -9.88 -15.03 1.93
C ALA A 14 -8.76 -14.94 0.86
N ALA A 15 -9.02 -14.22 -0.23
CA ALA A 15 -8.03 -13.97 -1.28
C ALA A 15 -6.85 -13.13 -0.75
N ALA A 16 -7.13 -12.06 -0.02
CA ALA A 16 -6.10 -11.23 0.62
C ALA A 16 -5.24 -12.07 1.58
N ARG A 17 -5.86 -12.90 2.44
CA ARG A 17 -5.13 -13.82 3.33
C ARG A 17 -4.26 -14.83 2.58
N SER A 18 -4.71 -15.30 1.42
CA SER A 18 -3.93 -16.21 0.57
C SER A 18 -2.73 -15.50 -0.07
N ALA A 19 -2.94 -14.30 -0.61
CA ALA A 19 -1.91 -13.48 -1.21
C ALA A 19 -0.86 -13.03 -0.19
N GLN A 20 -1.30 -12.64 1.00
CA GLN A 20 -0.46 -12.22 2.12
C GLN A 20 0.62 -13.25 2.44
N ARG A 21 0.26 -14.54 2.50
CA ARG A 21 1.25 -15.60 2.78
C ARG A 21 2.39 -15.63 1.77
N ARG A 22 2.08 -15.41 0.48
CA ARG A 22 3.09 -15.36 -0.59
C ARG A 22 3.93 -14.09 -0.52
N LEU A 23 3.30 -12.96 -0.21
CA LEU A 23 3.95 -11.65 -0.13
C LEU A 23 4.86 -11.53 1.10
N GLY A 24 4.39 -12.01 2.25
CA GLY A 24 5.15 -12.04 3.50
C GLY A 24 6.37 -12.97 3.44
N SER A 25 6.31 -14.04 2.63
CA SER A 25 7.46 -14.93 2.39
C SER A 25 8.36 -14.50 1.23
N ALA A 26 8.00 -13.46 0.48
CA ALA A 26 8.83 -12.97 -0.62
C ALA A 26 10.15 -12.37 -0.07
N GLY A 27 11.18 -12.32 -0.92
CA GLY A 27 12.39 -11.57 -0.58
C GLY A 27 12.14 -10.06 -0.58
N GLY A 28 12.91 -9.31 0.21
CA GLY A 28 12.84 -7.84 0.24
C GLY A 28 12.98 -7.21 -1.14
N GLU A 29 13.91 -7.71 -1.96
CA GLU A 29 14.12 -7.18 -3.32
C GLU A 29 12.89 -7.38 -4.22
N ALA A 30 12.21 -8.53 -4.13
CA ALA A 30 10.99 -8.77 -4.90
C ALA A 30 9.87 -7.79 -4.51
N ARG A 31 9.75 -7.44 -3.22
CA ARG A 31 8.82 -6.39 -2.78
C ARG A 31 9.23 -5.01 -3.29
N SER A 32 10.53 -4.69 -3.24
CA SER A 32 11.06 -3.44 -3.78
C SER A 32 10.86 -3.32 -5.28
N GLU A 33 10.98 -4.41 -6.05
CA GLU A 33 10.73 -4.43 -7.50
C GLU A 33 9.26 -4.11 -7.83
N VAL A 34 8.30 -4.64 -7.05
CA VAL A 34 6.89 -4.27 -7.18
C VAL A 34 6.68 -2.78 -6.96
N LEU A 35 7.36 -2.18 -5.97
CA LEU A 35 7.28 -0.74 -5.73
C LEU A 35 7.94 0.09 -6.84
N ARG A 36 9.07 -0.36 -7.40
CA ARG A 36 9.68 0.29 -8.58
C ARG A 36 8.72 0.27 -9.76
N HIS A 37 8.02 -0.84 -9.95
CA HIS A 37 7.00 -0.96 -11.00
C HIS A 37 5.81 -0.02 -10.75
N LEU A 38 5.33 0.08 -9.51
CA LEU A 38 4.28 1.02 -9.11
C LEU A 38 4.71 2.46 -9.38
N GLU A 39 5.91 2.87 -8.95
CA GLU A 39 6.45 4.21 -9.17
C GLU A 39 6.47 4.59 -10.66
N ARG A 40 6.97 3.68 -11.50
CA ARG A 40 6.99 3.86 -12.95
C ARG A 40 5.58 4.01 -13.53
N LEU A 41 4.65 3.15 -13.11
CA LEU A 41 3.26 3.21 -13.58
C LEU A 41 2.57 4.52 -13.18
N LEU A 42 2.83 5.05 -11.98
CA LEU A 42 2.27 6.33 -11.55
C LEU A 42 2.71 7.48 -12.47
N GLY A 43 3.98 7.48 -12.91
CA GLY A 43 4.47 8.46 -13.88
C GLY A 43 3.93 8.25 -15.29
N GLU A 44 3.93 7.01 -15.79
CA GLU A 44 3.42 6.68 -17.13
C GLU A 44 1.92 6.93 -17.31
N ARG A 45 1.15 6.85 -16.21
CA ARG A 45 -0.31 6.97 -16.18
C ARG A 45 -0.79 8.27 -15.55
N GLU A 46 0.10 9.23 -15.30
CA GLU A 46 -0.23 10.49 -14.61
C GLU A 46 -1.45 11.18 -15.23
N SER A 47 -1.44 11.39 -16.55
CA SER A 47 -2.54 12.05 -17.27
C SER A 47 -3.87 11.30 -17.16
N GLU A 48 -3.82 9.96 -17.15
CA GLU A 48 -5.00 9.10 -16.99
C GLU A 48 -5.58 9.23 -15.58
N LEU A 49 -4.72 9.23 -14.56
CA LEU A 49 -5.10 9.36 -13.16
C LEU A 49 -5.71 10.75 -12.85
N ILE A 50 -5.10 11.81 -13.38
CA ILE A 50 -5.60 13.18 -13.20
C ILE A 50 -6.95 13.34 -13.91
N ALA A 51 -7.09 12.84 -15.14
CA ALA A 51 -8.36 12.89 -15.87
C ALA A 51 -9.46 12.11 -15.12
N ALA A 52 -9.16 10.92 -14.61
CA ALA A 52 -10.09 10.14 -13.80
C ALA A 52 -10.52 10.89 -12.53
N ASN A 53 -9.58 11.50 -11.80
CA ASN A 53 -9.91 12.27 -10.60
C ASN A 53 -10.72 13.53 -10.91
N GLN A 54 -10.51 14.15 -12.08
CA GLN A 54 -11.32 15.30 -12.50
C GLN A 54 -12.79 14.91 -12.64
N HIS A 55 -13.10 13.71 -13.16
CA HIS A 55 -14.46 13.19 -13.18
C HIS A 55 -15.04 13.02 -11.77
N ASP A 56 -14.25 12.52 -10.81
CA ASP A 56 -14.69 12.40 -9.42
C ASP A 56 -14.99 13.78 -8.79
N LEU A 57 -14.13 14.77 -9.04
CA LEU A 57 -14.31 16.14 -8.56
C LEU A 57 -15.57 16.78 -9.16
N ASP A 58 -15.82 16.60 -10.45
CA ASP A 58 -17.00 17.16 -11.11
C ASP A 58 -18.29 16.49 -10.64
N ALA A 59 -18.28 15.18 -10.41
CA ALA A 59 -19.40 14.48 -9.79
C ALA A 59 -19.65 14.99 -8.36
N ALA A 60 -18.59 15.22 -7.58
CA ALA A 60 -18.70 15.69 -6.20
C ALA A 60 -19.22 17.14 -6.09
N LYS A 61 -18.98 18.00 -7.09
CA LYS A 61 -19.53 19.38 -7.11
C LYS A 61 -21.06 19.42 -7.13
N GLY A 62 -21.71 18.36 -7.63
CA GLY A 62 -23.16 18.22 -7.64
C GLY A 62 -23.75 17.71 -6.31
N THR A 63 -22.93 17.56 -5.27
CA THR A 63 -23.31 17.01 -3.97
C THR A 63 -23.03 18.00 -2.83
N ASP A 64 -23.55 17.74 -1.63
CA ASP A 64 -23.28 18.54 -0.43
C ASP A 64 -21.90 18.24 0.21
N LEU A 65 -20.92 17.78 -0.59
CA LEU A 65 -19.59 17.45 -0.09
C LEU A 65 -18.88 18.72 0.40
N ALA A 66 -18.50 18.72 1.68
CA ALA A 66 -17.84 19.87 2.30
C ALA A 66 -16.51 20.22 1.60
N GLU A 67 -16.20 21.51 1.51
CA GLU A 67 -15.00 22.03 0.84
C GLU A 67 -13.67 21.37 1.31
N PRO A 68 -13.46 21.06 2.61
CA PRO A 68 -12.26 20.35 3.05
C PRO A 68 -12.14 18.93 2.47
N LEU A 69 -13.26 18.23 2.26
CA LEU A 69 -13.27 16.91 1.64
C LEU A 69 -13.00 16.99 0.13
N MET A 70 -13.53 18.02 -0.53
CA MET A 70 -13.21 18.31 -1.94
C MET A 70 -11.69 18.54 -2.15
N LYS A 71 -11.04 19.30 -1.26
CA LYS A 71 -9.58 19.52 -1.30
C LYS A 71 -8.76 18.25 -1.09
N ARG A 72 -9.27 17.33 -0.26
CA ARG A 72 -8.65 16.02 -0.03
C ARG A 72 -8.84 15.10 -1.23
N LEU A 73 -10.01 15.15 -1.88
CA LEU A 73 -10.34 14.35 -3.06
C LEU A 73 -9.47 14.71 -4.27
N ALA A 74 -9.06 15.98 -4.40
CA ALA A 74 -8.28 16.44 -5.55
C ALA A 74 -6.89 15.78 -5.63
N LEU A 75 -6.56 15.20 -6.76
CA LEU A 75 -5.28 14.60 -7.11
C LEU A 75 -4.61 15.47 -8.19
N THR A 76 -3.52 16.13 -7.83
CA THR A 76 -2.75 17.01 -8.72
C THR A 76 -1.44 16.33 -9.14
N ALA A 77 -0.79 16.84 -10.20
CA ALA A 77 0.54 16.40 -10.61
C ALA A 77 1.57 16.49 -9.46
N GLU A 78 1.53 17.58 -8.68
CA GLU A 78 2.38 17.76 -7.50
C GLU A 78 2.13 16.69 -6.43
N LYS A 79 0.86 16.35 -6.16
CA LYS A 79 0.52 15.26 -5.23
C LYS A 79 1.01 13.92 -5.77
N LEU A 80 0.85 13.65 -7.07
CA LEU A 80 1.35 12.41 -7.68
C LEU A 80 2.87 12.30 -7.60
N GLU A 81 3.62 13.38 -7.83
CA GLU A 81 5.07 13.36 -7.69
C GLU A 81 5.49 13.15 -6.22
N THR A 82 4.79 13.78 -5.28
CA THR A 82 4.98 13.52 -3.84
C THR A 82 4.75 12.05 -3.48
N LEU A 83 3.73 11.42 -4.08
CA LEU A 83 3.44 10.00 -3.88
C LEU A 83 4.52 9.11 -4.46
N ARG A 84 5.01 9.42 -5.67
CA ARG A 84 6.12 8.69 -6.30
C ARG A 84 7.39 8.80 -5.48
N GLU A 85 7.70 9.99 -4.96
CA GLU A 85 8.83 10.19 -4.06
C GLU A 85 8.70 9.37 -2.78
N GLY A 86 7.52 9.33 -2.17
CA GLY A 86 7.25 8.45 -1.04
C GLY A 86 7.49 6.97 -1.36
N VAL A 87 7.11 6.51 -2.56
CA VAL A 87 7.38 5.14 -3.02
C VAL A 87 8.90 4.89 -3.18
N ARG A 88 9.65 5.85 -3.76
CA ARG A 88 11.12 5.78 -3.87
C ARG A 88 11.79 5.66 -2.51
N GLN A 89 11.35 6.44 -1.54
CA GLN A 89 11.86 6.36 -0.18
C GLN A 89 11.63 4.98 0.44
N LEU A 90 10.45 4.36 0.24
CA LEU A 90 10.16 3.01 0.74
C LEU A 90 11.03 1.92 0.10
N ILE A 91 11.35 2.08 -1.18
CA ILE A 91 12.24 1.16 -1.91
C ILE A 91 13.63 1.13 -1.28
N ASP A 92 14.14 2.30 -0.86
CA ASP A 92 15.49 2.47 -0.31
C ASP A 92 15.59 2.08 1.17
N LEU A 93 14.46 1.87 1.86
CA LEU A 93 14.46 1.39 3.24
C LEU A 93 14.98 -0.06 3.32
N PRO A 94 15.72 -0.40 4.40
CA PRO A 94 16.05 -1.79 4.72
C PRO A 94 14.79 -2.66 4.80
N ASP A 95 14.92 -3.94 4.46
CA ASP A 95 13.81 -4.88 4.56
C ASP A 95 13.30 -5.00 6.00
N PRO A 96 12.02 -4.65 6.28
CA PRO A 96 11.51 -4.65 7.64
C PRO A 96 11.19 -6.07 8.14
N ILE A 97 11.13 -7.07 7.25
CA ILE A 97 10.78 -8.45 7.62
C ILE A 97 12.03 -9.23 7.98
N GLY A 98 11.95 -10.03 9.06
CA GLY A 98 13.03 -10.89 9.51
C GLY A 98 14.12 -10.15 10.29
N ARG A 99 13.98 -8.84 10.52
CA ARG A 99 14.94 -8.07 11.31
C ARG A 99 14.92 -8.56 12.77
N PRO A 100 16.06 -9.02 13.34
CA PRO A 100 16.12 -9.43 14.73
C PRO A 100 15.96 -8.22 15.65
N LEU A 101 15.14 -8.38 16.69
CA LEU A 101 14.89 -7.40 17.74
C LEU A 101 15.54 -7.82 19.06
N VAL A 102 15.41 -9.10 19.40
CA VAL A 102 15.98 -9.70 20.60
C VAL A 102 16.55 -11.06 20.24
N ARG A 103 17.75 -11.36 20.72
CA ARG A 103 18.36 -12.69 20.63
C ARG A 103 19.04 -13.02 21.95
N ARG A 104 18.63 -14.10 22.60
CA ARG A 104 19.21 -14.54 23.88
C ARG A 104 19.18 -16.04 24.02
N GLU A 105 20.23 -16.60 24.61
CA GLU A 105 20.23 -17.97 25.09
C GLU A 105 19.49 -18.02 26.42
N ILE A 106 18.47 -18.88 26.51
CA ILE A 106 17.59 -19.00 27.69
C ILE A 106 17.83 -20.28 28.50
N ALA A 107 18.54 -21.23 27.91
CA ALA A 107 19.10 -22.44 28.52
C ALA A 107 20.20 -22.98 27.59
N ASP A 108 21.02 -23.92 28.05
CA ASP A 108 22.12 -24.49 27.27
C ASP A 108 21.66 -24.96 25.88
N GLY A 109 22.13 -24.27 24.84
CA GLY A 109 21.79 -24.56 23.44
C GLY A 109 20.41 -24.09 22.98
N LEU A 110 19.61 -23.44 23.83
CA LEU A 110 18.27 -22.94 23.51
C LEU A 110 18.28 -21.43 23.32
N VAL A 111 18.22 -20.98 22.07
CA VAL A 111 18.21 -19.57 21.69
C VAL A 111 16.79 -19.11 21.38
N LEU A 112 16.33 -18.09 22.10
CA LEU A 112 15.13 -17.34 21.77
C LEU A 112 15.50 -16.17 20.86
N GLU A 113 14.84 -16.07 19.71
CA GLU A 113 14.92 -14.93 18.81
C GLU A 113 13.54 -14.32 18.59
N GLN A 114 13.45 -13.00 18.75
CA GLN A 114 12.30 -12.21 18.36
C GLN A 114 12.67 -11.44 17.10
N VAL A 115 11.88 -11.61 16.03
CA VAL A 115 12.07 -10.96 14.74
C VAL A 115 10.85 -10.13 14.35
N GLN A 116 11.04 -9.11 13.50
CA GLN A 116 9.94 -8.43 12.85
C GLN A 116 9.27 -9.35 11.82
N ALA A 117 7.95 -9.33 11.78
CA ALA A 117 7.13 -10.07 10.83
C ALA A 117 5.97 -9.19 10.33
N PRO A 118 5.38 -9.50 9.17
CA PRO A 118 4.17 -8.82 8.70
C PRO A 118 3.02 -8.97 9.71
N LEU A 119 2.13 -7.98 9.75
CA LEU A 119 0.90 -8.07 10.55
C LEU A 119 -0.07 -9.09 9.95
N GLY A 120 -0.11 -9.19 8.62
CA GLY A 120 -1.02 -10.05 7.88
C GLY A 120 -1.86 -9.26 6.90
N VAL A 121 -3.17 -9.23 7.13
CA VAL A 121 -4.13 -8.59 6.22
C VAL A 121 -4.64 -7.29 6.84
N LEU A 122 -4.62 -6.22 6.06
CA LEU A 122 -5.06 -4.88 6.48
C LEU A 122 -6.38 -4.52 5.78
N LEU A 123 -7.39 -4.17 6.58
CA LEU A 123 -8.60 -3.51 6.08
C LEU A 123 -8.41 -2.00 6.21
N ILE A 124 -8.31 -1.31 5.09
CA ILE A 124 -8.10 0.14 5.04
C ILE A 124 -9.41 0.78 4.57
N ILE A 125 -9.97 1.64 5.43
CA ILE A 125 -11.18 2.42 5.13
C ILE A 125 -10.77 3.90 5.16
N PHE A 126 -11.00 4.60 4.07
CA PHE A 126 -10.66 6.01 3.93
C PHE A 126 -11.78 6.76 3.21
N GLU A 127 -11.79 8.07 3.35
CA GLU A 127 -12.80 8.95 2.75
C GLU A 127 -12.13 10.12 2.03
N SER A 128 -12.56 10.37 0.78
CA SER A 128 -12.12 11.51 -0.03
C SER A 128 -10.60 11.68 -0.11
N ARG A 129 -9.84 10.57 -0.17
CA ARG A 129 -8.38 10.56 -0.15
C ARG A 129 -7.81 9.54 -1.12
N PRO A 130 -7.82 9.82 -2.44
CA PRO A 130 -7.24 8.89 -3.42
C PRO A 130 -5.73 8.68 -3.18
N ASP A 131 -5.05 9.66 -2.59
CA ASP A 131 -3.64 9.59 -2.17
C ASP A 131 -3.38 8.45 -1.16
N ALA A 132 -4.34 8.19 -0.26
CA ALA A 132 -4.20 7.17 0.78
C ALA A 132 -4.04 5.75 0.22
N VAL A 133 -4.63 5.47 -0.95
CA VAL A 133 -4.52 4.16 -1.62
C VAL A 133 -3.07 3.85 -1.96
N ILE A 134 -2.36 4.82 -2.53
CA ILE A 134 -0.97 4.66 -2.97
C ILE A 134 -0.04 4.63 -1.74
N GLN A 135 -0.24 5.53 -0.77
CA GLN A 135 0.61 5.61 0.43
C GLN A 135 0.51 4.34 1.28
N ILE A 136 -0.71 3.95 1.66
CA ILE A 136 -0.90 2.80 2.55
C ILE A 136 -0.66 1.50 1.79
N GLY A 137 -1.07 1.42 0.52
CA GLY A 137 -0.81 0.26 -0.33
C GLY A 137 0.68 0.00 -0.53
N SER A 138 1.49 1.02 -0.80
CA SER A 138 2.94 0.86 -0.94
C SER A 138 3.62 0.45 0.36
N LEU A 139 3.20 1.02 1.50
CA LEU A 139 3.65 0.60 2.83
C LEU A 139 3.31 -0.86 3.13
N ALA A 140 2.06 -1.28 2.90
CA ALA A 140 1.61 -2.65 3.13
C ALA A 140 2.41 -3.63 2.26
N LEU A 141 2.59 -3.31 0.97
CA LEU A 141 3.41 -4.10 0.05
C LEU A 141 4.85 -4.22 0.55
N ARG A 142 5.47 -3.12 1.03
CA ARG A 142 6.84 -3.13 1.57
C ARG A 142 6.96 -3.99 2.83
N ALA A 143 5.96 -3.93 3.70
CA ALA A 143 5.88 -4.62 4.99
C ALA A 143 5.42 -6.09 4.88
N GLY A 144 5.06 -6.56 3.68
CA GLY A 144 4.59 -7.92 3.44
C GLY A 144 3.15 -8.19 3.86
N ASP A 145 2.37 -7.11 3.99
CA ASP A 145 0.95 -7.15 4.31
C ASP A 145 0.10 -7.09 3.04
N ALA A 146 -1.12 -7.63 3.10
CA ALA A 146 -2.09 -7.62 1.99
C ALA A 146 -3.37 -6.85 2.32
#